data_AF-A0A7V9KZN1-F1
#
_entry.id   AF-A0A7V9KZN1-F1
#
_cell.length_a   1.000
_cell.length_b   1.000
_cell.length_c   1.000
_cell.angle_alpha   90.00
_cell.angle_beta   90.00
_cell.angle_gamma   90.00
#
_symmetry.space_group_name_H-M   'P 1'
#
loop_
_entity.id
_entity.type
_entity.pdbx_description
1 polymer ?
#
loop_
_entity_poly.entity_id
_entity_poly.type
_entity_poly.pdbx_seq_one_letter_code
_entity_poly.pdbx_strand_id
1 'polypeptide(L)'
;MGARVLVIGLDCAPPALLFERWRSELPTLRSLLERGRHGVLRSCDPPITVPAWAVMTSSRSPGALGVYGFRNRRDRSYDALGFADSRSIRVPRVWDLLSARDRSVIVLGVPPTYPVMRVNGVMVSCLLAPDTDRAQYTYPAELGAEIEQLVGRYVVDVGNFRTDDKARLLADVEDMTAKRFRVAEHLLSTRPWDLFFMVEIGTDRIHHGFWHFLDPEHRLY
;
A
#
# COMPACT_ATOMS: atom_id res chain seq x y z
N MET A 1 27.30 -7.74 8.66
CA MET A 1 25.95 -7.75 8.05
C MET A 1 25.48 -6.31 7.98
N GLY A 2 24.94 -5.86 6.84
CA GLY A 2 24.38 -4.51 6.72
C GLY A 2 23.10 -4.37 7.57
N ALA A 3 22.71 -3.14 7.89
CA ALA A 3 21.44 -2.89 8.56
C ALA A 3 20.27 -3.23 7.63
N ARG A 4 19.29 -3.98 8.14
CA ARG A 4 18.02 -4.25 7.46
C ARG A 4 17.04 -3.12 7.72
N VAL A 5 16.23 -2.76 6.72
CA VAL A 5 15.24 -1.68 6.81
C VAL A 5 13.83 -2.23 6.58
N LEU A 6 12.95 -1.99 7.54
CA LEU A 6 11.53 -2.32 7.46
C LEU A 6 10.72 -1.02 7.34
N VAL A 7 9.93 -0.90 6.28
CA VAL A 7 9.02 0.21 6.04
C VAL A 7 7.59 -0.32 6.00
N ILE A 8 6.74 0.20 6.88
CA ILE A 8 5.31 -0.11 6.93
C ILE A 8 4.54 1.18 6.73
N GLY A 9 3.76 1.24 5.66
CA GLY A 9 2.82 2.31 5.38
C GLY A 9 1.40 1.92 5.79
N LEU A 10 0.72 2.80 6.52
CA LEU A 10 -0.72 2.69 6.78
C LEU A 10 -1.40 3.76 5.92
N ASP A 11 -2.13 3.35 4.89
CA ASP A 11 -2.78 4.29 3.96
C ASP A 11 -3.93 5.02 4.66
N CYS A 12 -4.12 6.30 4.34
CA CYS A 12 -5.15 7.13 4.96
C CYS A 12 -5.09 7.21 6.50
N ALA A 13 -3.92 7.05 7.14
CA ALA A 13 -3.81 7.09 8.60
C ALA A 13 -3.17 8.41 9.11
N PRO A 14 -3.94 9.51 9.21
CA PRO A 14 -3.39 10.82 9.54
C PRO A 14 -2.82 10.89 10.97
N PRO A 15 -1.78 11.72 11.21
CA PRO A 15 -1.17 11.89 12.53
C PRO A 15 -2.16 12.23 13.65
N ALA A 16 -3.19 13.05 13.38
CA ALA A 16 -4.19 13.43 14.38
C ALA A 16 -4.97 12.22 14.95
N LEU A 17 -5.14 11.16 14.17
CA LEU A 17 -5.76 9.93 14.66
C LEU A 17 -4.76 9.06 15.41
N LEU A 18 -3.59 8.84 14.83
CA LEU A 18 -2.61 7.87 15.33
C LEU A 18 -1.77 8.38 16.51
N PHE A 19 -1.38 9.65 16.50
CA PHE A 19 -0.48 10.23 17.50
C PHE A 19 -1.22 10.93 18.63
N GLU A 20 -2.48 11.28 18.40
CA GLU A 20 -3.32 12.00 19.35
C GLU A 20 -4.52 11.13 19.74
N ARG A 21 -5.59 11.12 18.95
CA ARG A 21 -6.90 10.54 19.34
C ARG A 21 -6.83 9.11 19.87
N TRP A 22 -6.11 8.22 19.19
CA TRP A 22 -6.07 6.78 19.52
C TRP A 22 -4.73 6.32 20.11
N ARG A 23 -3.84 7.24 20.47
CA ARG A 23 -2.49 6.88 20.96
C ARG A 23 -2.53 5.92 22.15
N SER A 24 -3.49 6.08 23.06
CA SER A 24 -3.65 5.19 24.24
C SER A 24 -4.15 3.80 23.89
N GLU A 25 -4.86 3.64 22.76
CA GLU A 25 -5.47 2.39 22.29
C GLU A 25 -4.54 1.58 21.38
N LEU A 26 -3.44 2.18 20.92
CA LEU A 26 -2.48 1.59 20.00
C LEU A 26 -1.14 1.31 20.70
N PRO A 27 -1.04 0.28 21.58
CA PRO A 27 0.12 0.07 22.45
C PRO A 27 1.43 -0.14 21.67
N THR A 28 1.38 -0.84 20.54
CA THR A 28 2.54 -1.06 19.67
C THR A 28 3.01 0.26 19.05
N LEU A 29 2.10 1.06 18.51
CA LEU A 29 2.45 2.35 17.92
C LEU A 29 2.96 3.33 18.98
N ARG A 30 2.27 3.42 20.12
CA ARG A 30 2.72 4.21 21.28
C ARG A 30 4.16 3.88 21.67
N SER A 31 4.47 2.59 21.76
CA SER A 31 5.82 2.12 22.10
C SER A 31 6.88 2.51 21.05
N LEU A 32 6.52 2.55 19.76
CA LEU A 32 7.41 3.02 18.70
C LEU A 32 7.63 4.53 18.77
N LEU A 33 6.59 5.31 19.06
CA LEU A 33 6.68 6.76 19.21
C LEU A 33 7.59 7.15 20.40
N GLU A 34 7.44 6.45 21.54
CA GLU A 34 8.20 6.73 22.77
C GLU A 34 9.69 6.37 22.66
N ARG A 35 10.01 5.30 21.92
CA ARG A 35 11.40 4.81 21.79
C ARG A 35 12.12 5.34 20.54
N GLY A 36 11.38 6.00 19.64
CA GLY A 36 11.86 6.38 18.31
C GLY A 36 11.97 7.88 18.09
N ARG A 37 11.83 8.27 16.83
CA ARG A 37 11.64 9.65 16.37
C ARG A 37 10.39 9.68 15.52
N HIS A 38 9.56 10.69 15.74
CA HIS A 38 8.33 10.88 15.00
C HIS A 38 8.10 12.36 14.73
N GLY A 39 7.31 12.65 13.70
CA GLY A 39 6.97 14.00 13.29
C GLY A 39 5.98 13.98 12.14
N VAL A 40 5.31 15.11 11.92
CA VAL A 40 4.39 15.27 10.79
C VAL A 40 5.21 15.58 9.54
N LEU A 41 5.00 14.80 8.48
CA LEU A 41 5.57 15.05 7.16
C LEU A 41 4.48 15.51 6.20
N ARG A 42 4.84 16.43 5.29
CA ARG A 42 3.94 16.86 4.21
C ARG A 42 3.90 15.79 3.12
N SER A 43 2.70 15.44 2.68
CA SER A 43 2.49 14.58 1.51
C SER A 43 2.73 15.35 0.19
N CYS A 44 2.56 14.67 -0.95
CA CYS A 44 2.54 15.34 -2.24
C CYS A 44 1.19 16.02 -2.51
N ASP A 45 1.17 16.90 -3.52
CA ASP A 45 -0.06 17.54 -4.01
C ASP A 45 -0.36 17.04 -5.45
N PRO A 46 -1.48 16.33 -5.68
CA PRO A 46 -2.52 15.96 -4.72
C PRO A 46 -2.14 14.73 -3.84
N PRO A 47 -2.61 14.67 -2.57
CA PRO A 47 -2.26 13.61 -1.62
C PRO A 47 -3.13 12.36 -1.81
N ILE A 48 -3.17 11.81 -3.02
CA ILE A 48 -3.94 10.61 -3.37
C ILE A 48 -3.01 9.38 -3.30
N THR A 49 -3.51 8.22 -2.87
CA THR A 49 -2.76 6.95 -2.73
C THR A 49 -1.72 6.71 -3.82
N VAL A 50 -2.12 6.67 -5.10
CA VAL A 50 -1.19 6.36 -6.21
C VAL A 50 -0.04 7.38 -6.33
N PRO A 51 -0.29 8.70 -6.48
CA PRO A 51 0.81 9.67 -6.52
C PRO A 51 1.61 9.74 -5.23
N ALA A 52 0.99 9.65 -4.05
CA ALA A 52 1.69 9.77 -2.77
C ALA A 52 2.76 8.68 -2.57
N TRP A 53 2.39 7.41 -2.77
CA TRP A 53 3.35 6.31 -2.66
C TRP A 53 4.37 6.31 -3.81
N ALA A 54 3.97 6.70 -5.03
CA ALA A 54 4.92 6.83 -6.14
C ALA A 54 5.98 7.92 -5.87
N VAL A 55 5.58 9.08 -5.34
CA VAL A 55 6.47 10.18 -4.94
C VAL A 55 7.43 9.72 -3.85
N MET A 56 6.90 9.09 -2.79
CA MET A 56 7.70 8.60 -1.67
C MET A 56 8.77 7.60 -2.13
N THR A 57 8.43 6.69 -3.02
CA THR A 57 9.31 5.59 -3.42
C THR A 57 10.27 5.94 -4.55
N SER A 58 10.01 7.03 -5.30
CA SER A 58 10.86 7.48 -6.41
C SER A 58 11.64 8.78 -6.12
N SER A 59 11.32 9.49 -5.03
CA SER A 59 11.86 10.83 -4.73
C SER A 59 11.63 11.85 -5.86
N ARG A 60 10.52 11.72 -6.60
CA ARG A 60 10.08 12.64 -7.67
C ARG A 60 8.76 13.28 -7.33
N SER A 61 8.54 14.52 -7.78
CA SER A 61 7.25 15.19 -7.62
C SER A 61 6.17 14.57 -8.52
N PRO A 62 4.87 14.75 -8.20
CA PRO A 62 3.76 14.33 -9.08
C PRO A 62 3.92 14.83 -10.52
N GLY A 63 4.38 16.08 -10.68
CA GLY A 63 4.63 16.69 -11.98
C GLY A 63 5.76 16.02 -12.77
N ALA A 64 6.84 15.63 -12.10
CA ALA A 64 7.94 14.89 -12.75
C ALA A 64 7.52 13.46 -13.14
N LEU A 65 6.63 12.84 -12.37
CA LEU A 65 6.06 11.53 -12.67
C LEU A 65 4.94 11.59 -13.73
N GLY A 66 4.26 12.73 -13.86
CA GLY A 66 3.04 12.85 -14.66
C GLY A 66 1.86 12.09 -14.05
N VAL A 67 1.86 11.87 -12.73
CA VAL A 67 0.86 11.07 -12.02
C VAL A 67 0.18 11.94 -10.96
N TYR A 68 -1.13 12.13 -11.09
CA TYR A 68 -1.93 13.02 -10.24
C TYR A 68 -3.10 12.31 -9.55
N GLY A 69 -3.26 11.01 -9.75
CA GLY A 69 -4.34 10.23 -9.15
C GLY A 69 -4.40 8.83 -9.75
N PHE A 70 -5.52 8.14 -9.57
CA PHE A 70 -5.77 6.81 -10.14
C PHE A 70 -5.94 6.83 -11.66
N ARG A 71 -6.44 7.94 -12.20
CA ARG A 71 -6.63 8.16 -13.64
C ARG A 71 -5.98 9.48 -14.02
N ASN A 72 -5.20 9.47 -15.10
CA ASN A 72 -4.59 10.66 -15.68
C ASN A 72 -5.01 10.80 -17.14
N ARG A 73 -4.88 12.01 -17.67
CA ARG A 73 -5.07 12.26 -19.10
C ARG A 73 -3.96 11.55 -19.89
N ARG A 74 -4.36 10.79 -20.90
CA ARG A 74 -3.44 10.11 -21.83
C ARG A 74 -2.84 11.09 -22.83
N ASP A 75 -3.57 12.17 -23.11
CA ASP A 75 -3.20 13.20 -24.08
C ASP A 75 -3.71 14.58 -23.64
N ARG A 76 -3.74 15.55 -24.57
CA ARG A 76 -4.24 16.91 -24.33
C ARG A 76 -5.77 17.06 -24.54
N SER A 77 -6.52 15.97 -24.70
CA SER A 77 -8.00 15.97 -24.66
C SER A 77 -8.52 15.89 -23.23
N TYR A 78 -9.81 16.13 -23.02
CA TYR A 78 -10.46 15.97 -21.71
C TYR A 78 -11.07 14.57 -21.51
N ASP A 79 -11.26 13.81 -22.59
CA ASP A 79 -12.02 12.56 -22.57
C ASP A 79 -11.12 11.32 -22.43
N ALA A 80 -9.87 11.41 -22.87
CA ALA A 80 -8.95 10.27 -22.86
C ALA A 80 -8.28 10.08 -21.49
N LEU A 81 -8.97 9.46 -20.54
CA LEU A 81 -8.40 9.06 -19.25
C LEU A 81 -7.81 7.63 -19.30
N GLY A 82 -6.66 7.45 -18.64
CA GLY A 82 -5.99 6.17 -18.46
C GLY A 82 -5.62 5.92 -17.01
N PHE A 83 -5.62 4.65 -16.60
CA PHE A 83 -5.17 4.28 -15.27
C PHE A 83 -3.67 4.55 -15.09
N ALA A 84 -3.32 5.11 -13.94
CA ALA A 84 -1.95 5.30 -13.50
C ALA A 84 -1.48 4.04 -12.78
N ASP A 85 -0.81 3.16 -13.51
CA ASP A 85 -0.32 1.88 -13.01
C ASP A 85 1.22 1.87 -12.92
N SER A 86 1.84 0.73 -12.61
CA SER A 86 3.29 0.64 -12.42
C SER A 86 4.08 1.11 -13.65
N ARG A 87 3.54 0.95 -14.86
CA ARG A 87 4.17 1.35 -16.13
C ARG A 87 4.19 2.87 -16.32
N SER A 88 3.36 3.59 -15.55
CA SER A 88 3.39 5.05 -15.54
C SER A 88 4.63 5.59 -14.81
N ILE A 89 5.24 4.80 -13.93
CA ILE A 89 6.43 5.19 -13.17
C ILE A 89 7.69 4.78 -13.95
N ARG A 90 8.21 5.72 -14.77
CA ARG A 90 9.35 5.49 -15.67
C ARG A 90 10.71 5.87 -15.08
N VAL A 91 10.81 5.92 -13.75
CA VAL A 91 12.03 6.19 -13.01
C VAL A 91 12.29 5.08 -11.98
N PRO A 92 13.55 4.79 -11.64
CA PRO A 92 13.85 3.81 -10.60
C PRO A 92 13.23 4.22 -9.26
N ARG A 93 12.62 3.25 -8.58
CA ARG A 93 12.18 3.35 -7.19
C ARG A 93 13.22 2.76 -6.25
N VAL A 94 13.06 2.99 -4.95
CA VAL A 94 14.00 2.56 -3.91
C VAL A 94 14.38 1.07 -4.03
N TRP A 95 13.42 0.19 -4.29
CA TRP A 95 13.69 -1.24 -4.45
C TRP A 95 14.35 -1.61 -5.78
N ASP A 96 14.13 -0.84 -6.85
CA ASP A 96 14.83 -1.03 -8.13
C ASP A 96 16.32 -0.70 -7.96
N LEU A 97 16.61 0.40 -7.26
CA LEU A 97 17.97 0.84 -6.94
C LEU A 97 18.72 -0.15 -6.04
N LEU A 98 18.01 -0.76 -5.09
CA LEU A 98 18.56 -1.80 -4.21
C LEU A 98 18.77 -3.12 -4.96
N SER A 99 17.79 -3.53 -5.76
CA SER A 99 17.90 -4.74 -6.59
C SER A 99 19.08 -4.67 -7.56
N ALA A 100 19.32 -3.50 -8.17
CA ALA A 100 20.47 -3.26 -9.05
C ALA A 100 21.84 -3.28 -8.33
N ARG A 101 21.84 -3.35 -6.99
CA ARG A 101 23.02 -3.46 -6.14
C ARG A 101 23.07 -4.80 -5.39
N ASP A 102 22.41 -5.82 -5.95
CA ASP A 102 22.31 -7.18 -5.42
C ASP A 102 21.75 -7.26 -3.99
N ARG A 103 20.95 -6.26 -3.58
CA ARG A 103 20.25 -6.25 -2.29
C ARG A 103 18.90 -6.93 -2.41
N SER A 104 18.57 -7.77 -1.44
CA SER A 104 17.31 -8.51 -1.46
C SER A 104 16.16 -7.62 -1.00
N VAL A 105 15.03 -7.64 -1.69
CA VAL A 105 13.87 -6.80 -1.37
C VAL A 105 12.58 -7.61 -1.29
N ILE A 106 11.70 -7.20 -0.37
CA ILE A 106 10.32 -7.69 -0.26
C ILE A 106 9.41 -6.47 -0.40
N VAL A 107 8.56 -6.45 -1.43
CA VAL A 107 7.61 -5.36 -1.69
C VAL A 107 6.18 -5.92 -1.64
N LEU A 108 5.33 -5.40 -0.75
CA LEU A 108 4.01 -5.94 -0.49
C LEU A 108 2.95 -4.84 -0.52
N GLY A 109 2.05 -4.87 -1.50
CA GLY A 109 0.88 -3.98 -1.53
C GLY A 109 1.17 -2.52 -1.90
N VAL A 110 2.42 -2.15 -2.21
CA VAL A 110 2.84 -0.75 -2.42
C VAL A 110 2.31 -0.17 -3.74
N PRO A 111 1.49 0.89 -3.76
CA PRO A 111 0.97 1.45 -5.02
C PRO A 111 1.99 2.37 -5.74
N PRO A 112 1.95 2.45 -7.08
CA PRO A 112 1.40 1.47 -8.01
C PRO A 112 2.44 0.38 -8.32
N THR A 113 2.12 -0.89 -8.06
CA THR A 113 2.98 -2.04 -8.38
C THR A 113 2.31 -3.07 -9.30
N TYR A 114 1.11 -2.79 -9.81
CA TYR A 114 0.49 -3.60 -10.87
C TYR A 114 0.72 -2.96 -12.25
N PRO A 115 1.05 -3.73 -13.31
CA PRO A 115 1.54 -5.10 -13.27
C PRO A 115 2.86 -5.20 -12.49
N VAL A 116 3.12 -6.37 -11.91
CA VAL A 116 4.36 -6.60 -11.14
C VAL A 116 5.60 -6.43 -12.00
N MET A 117 6.70 -6.03 -11.36
CA MET A 117 8.00 -5.86 -11.99
C MET A 117 9.03 -6.76 -11.30
N ARG A 118 10.09 -7.09 -12.04
CA ARG A 118 11.19 -7.92 -11.52
C ARG A 118 11.94 -7.14 -10.45
N VAL A 119 12.26 -7.81 -9.35
CA VAL A 119 13.12 -7.30 -8.27
C VAL A 119 14.10 -8.40 -7.84
N ASN A 120 15.17 -8.03 -7.15
CA ASN A 120 16.03 -9.03 -6.51
C ASN A 120 15.36 -9.48 -5.21
N GLY A 121 14.42 -10.43 -5.30
CA GLY A 121 13.60 -10.86 -4.18
C GLY A 121 12.16 -11.08 -4.63
N VAL A 122 11.20 -10.59 -3.85
CA VAL A 122 9.78 -10.83 -4.11
C VAL A 122 8.94 -9.56 -4.11
N MET A 123 7.88 -9.56 -4.91
CA MET A 123 6.87 -8.51 -4.99
C MET A 123 5.48 -9.12 -5.00
N VAL A 124 4.59 -8.58 -4.19
CA VAL A 124 3.15 -8.80 -4.26
C VAL A 124 2.52 -7.45 -4.54
N SER A 125 1.72 -7.40 -5.61
CA SER A 125 1.13 -6.17 -6.13
C SER A 125 0.16 -5.50 -5.16
N CYS A 126 -0.30 -4.32 -5.56
CA CYS A 126 -1.21 -3.45 -4.82
C CYS A 126 -2.67 -3.56 -5.28
N LEU A 127 -3.52 -2.70 -4.71
CA LEU A 127 -4.96 -2.53 -5.03
C LEU A 127 -5.32 -2.33 -6.52
N LEU A 128 -4.34 -1.99 -7.36
CA LEU A 128 -4.56 -1.84 -8.81
C LEU A 128 -4.54 -3.17 -9.55
N ALA A 129 -4.11 -4.25 -8.89
CA ALA A 129 -4.21 -5.58 -9.46
C ALA A 129 -5.70 -5.93 -9.65
N PRO A 130 -6.08 -6.49 -10.81
CA PRO A 130 -7.37 -7.13 -10.98
C PRO A 130 -7.46 -8.37 -10.08
N ASP A 131 -8.58 -9.07 -10.18
CA ASP A 131 -8.81 -10.33 -9.48
C ASP A 131 -7.60 -11.29 -9.56
N THR A 132 -7.17 -11.77 -8.40
CA THR A 132 -6.01 -12.65 -8.22
C THR A 132 -6.18 -13.99 -8.93
N ASP A 133 -7.41 -14.39 -9.23
CA ASP A 133 -7.70 -15.64 -9.96
C ASP A 133 -7.21 -15.61 -11.41
N ARG A 134 -7.00 -14.42 -11.98
CA ARG A 134 -6.68 -14.23 -13.41
C ARG A 134 -5.42 -13.41 -13.66
N ALA A 135 -5.06 -12.55 -12.71
CA ALA A 135 -3.95 -11.63 -12.88
C ALA A 135 -2.67 -12.19 -12.28
N GLN A 136 -1.54 -12.04 -12.97
CA GLN A 136 -0.24 -12.23 -12.34
C GLN A 136 0.02 -11.03 -11.40
N TYR A 137 -0.27 -11.20 -10.12
CA TYR A 137 -0.11 -10.18 -9.09
C TYR A 137 1.17 -10.35 -8.25
N THR A 138 2.01 -11.33 -8.57
CA THR A 138 3.28 -11.59 -7.85
C THR A 138 4.49 -11.65 -8.78
N TYR A 139 5.64 -11.29 -8.23
CA TYR A 139 6.96 -11.64 -8.75
C TYR A 139 7.77 -12.34 -7.63
N PRO A 140 8.41 -13.49 -7.92
CA PRO A 140 8.22 -14.27 -9.13
C PRO A 140 6.79 -14.86 -9.19
N ALA A 141 6.40 -15.43 -10.33
CA ALA A 141 4.98 -15.79 -10.57
C ALA A 141 4.52 -16.93 -9.65
N GLU A 142 5.41 -17.87 -9.34
CA GLU A 142 5.19 -19.01 -8.44
C GLU A 142 4.82 -18.60 -7.01
N LEU A 143 5.17 -17.39 -6.58
CA LEU A 143 4.79 -16.86 -5.27
C LEU A 143 3.27 -16.79 -5.10
N GLY A 144 2.50 -16.61 -6.18
CA GLY A 144 1.04 -16.60 -6.12
C GLY A 144 0.46 -17.92 -5.60
N ALA A 145 1.02 -19.05 -6.04
CA ALA A 145 0.57 -20.38 -5.60
C ALA A 145 0.92 -20.64 -4.12
N GLU A 146 2.08 -20.16 -3.68
CA GLU A 146 2.48 -20.24 -2.27
C GLU A 146 1.57 -19.39 -1.37
N ILE A 147 1.22 -18.17 -1.79
CA ILE A 147 0.28 -17.32 -1.06
C ILE A 147 -1.10 -17.99 -0.99
N GLU A 148 -1.57 -18.56 -2.10
CA GLU A 148 -2.86 -19.28 -2.13
C GLU A 148 -2.87 -20.45 -1.15
N GLN A 149 -1.78 -21.21 -1.04
CA GLN A 149 -1.65 -22.29 -0.05
C GLN A 149 -1.66 -21.77 1.39
N LEU A 150 -1.11 -20.57 1.63
CA LEU A 150 -0.97 -19.99 2.96
C LEU A 150 -2.28 -19.35 3.47
N VAL A 151 -2.99 -18.63 2.60
CA VAL A 151 -4.13 -17.78 3.01
C VAL A 151 -5.41 -18.03 2.22
N GLY A 152 -5.40 -19.02 1.30
CA GLY A 152 -6.42 -19.13 0.26
C GLY A 152 -6.37 -17.90 -0.64
N ARG A 153 -7.54 -17.52 -1.16
CA ARG A 153 -7.67 -16.36 -2.05
C ARG A 153 -7.11 -15.09 -1.39
N TYR A 154 -6.06 -14.55 -2.00
CA TYR A 154 -5.43 -13.31 -1.58
C TYR A 154 -6.27 -12.09 -1.98
N VAL A 155 -6.43 -11.13 -1.07
CA VAL A 155 -7.30 -9.96 -1.27
C VAL A 155 -6.43 -8.72 -1.52
N VAL A 156 -6.30 -8.34 -2.80
CA VAL A 156 -5.58 -7.12 -3.25
C VAL A 156 -6.34 -5.84 -2.97
N ASP A 157 -7.67 -5.91 -2.81
CA ASP A 157 -8.51 -4.80 -2.36
C ASP A 157 -9.91 -5.29 -1.94
N VAL A 158 -10.61 -4.53 -1.11
CA VAL A 158 -12.02 -4.76 -0.80
C VAL A 158 -12.89 -4.08 -1.85
N GLY A 159 -13.70 -4.83 -2.59
CA GLY A 159 -14.61 -4.28 -3.60
C GLY A 159 -15.82 -3.55 -2.99
N ASN A 160 -16.32 -2.53 -3.70
CA ASN A 160 -17.51 -1.75 -3.29
C ASN A 160 -17.46 -1.28 -1.82
N PHE A 161 -16.31 -0.74 -1.40
CA PHE A 161 -16.06 -0.32 -0.02
C PHE A 161 -16.86 0.93 0.44
N ARG A 162 -17.73 1.48 -0.42
CA ARG A 162 -18.68 2.56 -0.08
C ARG A 162 -20.10 2.04 0.16
N THR A 163 -20.26 0.72 0.31
CA THR A 163 -21.55 0.08 0.58
C THR A 163 -22.19 0.57 1.88
N ASP A 164 -23.51 0.50 1.95
CA ASP A 164 -24.28 0.68 3.19
C ASP A 164 -24.24 -0.56 4.10
N ASP A 165 -23.85 -1.72 3.57
CA ASP A 165 -23.62 -2.93 4.37
C ASP A 165 -22.29 -2.84 5.13
N LYS A 166 -22.33 -2.12 6.25
CA LYS A 166 -21.16 -1.85 7.09
C LYS A 166 -20.62 -3.10 7.78
N ALA A 167 -21.49 -4.06 8.12
CA ALA A 167 -21.07 -5.30 8.75
C ALA A 167 -20.22 -6.14 7.79
N ARG A 168 -20.68 -6.29 6.53
CA ARG A 168 -19.90 -6.96 5.48
C ARG A 168 -18.59 -6.22 5.22
N LEU A 169 -18.63 -4.88 5.08
CA LEU A 169 -17.43 -4.10 4.82
C LEU A 169 -16.37 -4.27 5.92
N LEU A 170 -16.76 -4.24 7.19
CA LEU A 170 -15.84 -4.46 8.30
C LEU A 170 -15.20 -5.85 8.22
N ALA A 171 -16.02 -6.89 8.04
CA ALA A 171 -15.54 -8.26 7.95
C ALA A 171 -14.57 -8.46 6.76
N ASP A 172 -14.88 -7.88 5.60
CA ASP A 172 -14.02 -7.96 4.40
C ASP A 172 -12.67 -7.27 4.63
N VAL A 173 -12.66 -6.11 5.30
CA VAL A 173 -11.42 -5.38 5.61
C VAL A 173 -10.58 -6.15 6.63
N GLU A 174 -11.19 -6.70 7.69
CA GLU A 174 -10.51 -7.51 8.69
C GLU A 174 -9.89 -8.78 8.08
N ASP A 175 -10.64 -9.51 7.23
CA ASP A 175 -10.12 -10.68 6.52
C ASP A 175 -8.94 -10.31 5.60
N MET A 176 -9.10 -9.25 4.80
CA MET A 176 -8.03 -8.76 3.93
C MET A 176 -6.76 -8.42 4.73
N THR A 177 -6.89 -7.63 5.79
CA THR A 177 -5.75 -7.22 6.62
C THR A 177 -5.11 -8.44 7.28
N ALA A 178 -5.90 -9.36 7.86
CA ALA A 178 -5.36 -10.58 8.47
C ALA A 178 -4.55 -11.44 7.48
N LYS A 179 -5.07 -11.65 6.26
CA LYS A 179 -4.36 -12.40 5.22
C LYS A 179 -3.06 -11.71 4.79
N ARG A 180 -3.07 -10.38 4.62
CA ARG A 180 -1.88 -9.61 4.23
C ARG A 180 -0.77 -9.66 5.27
N PHE A 181 -1.11 -9.52 6.55
CA PHE A 181 -0.12 -9.62 7.62
C PHE A 181 0.41 -11.05 7.77
N ARG A 182 -0.42 -12.08 7.57
CA ARG A 182 0.06 -13.47 7.51
C ARG A 182 1.06 -13.68 6.37
N VAL A 183 0.79 -13.12 5.19
CA VAL A 183 1.76 -13.13 4.07
C VAL A 183 3.03 -12.35 4.42
N ALA A 184 2.90 -11.17 5.04
CA ALA A 184 4.04 -10.37 5.46
C ALA A 184 4.97 -11.14 6.42
N GLU A 185 4.42 -11.77 7.45
CA GLU A 185 5.14 -12.58 8.44
C GLU A 185 5.82 -13.80 7.80
N HIS A 186 5.11 -14.48 6.89
CA HIS A 186 5.66 -15.58 6.11
C HIS A 186 6.86 -15.14 5.26
N LEU A 187 6.76 -14.03 4.55
CA LEU A 187 7.86 -13.55 3.71
C LEU A 187 9.05 -13.04 4.54
N LEU A 188 8.80 -12.38 5.68
CA LEU A 188 9.86 -11.94 6.60
C LEU A 188 10.69 -13.11 7.16
N SER A 189 10.06 -14.27 7.34
CA SER A 189 10.69 -15.46 7.92
C SER A 189 11.30 -16.41 6.88
N THR A 190 10.79 -16.42 5.65
CA THR A 190 11.15 -17.41 4.63
C THR A 190 11.94 -16.84 3.45
N ARG A 191 12.14 -15.53 3.36
CA ARG A 191 12.90 -14.89 2.26
C ARG A 191 14.07 -14.06 2.80
N PRO A 192 15.21 -14.01 2.10
CA PRO A 192 16.25 -13.04 2.40
C PRO A 192 15.75 -11.62 2.10
N TRP A 193 16.12 -10.65 2.93
CA TRP A 193 15.77 -9.25 2.72
C TRP A 193 16.75 -8.28 3.38
N ASP A 194 17.09 -7.24 2.63
CA ASP A 194 17.73 -6.00 3.11
C ASP A 194 16.69 -4.88 3.27
N LEU A 195 15.68 -4.84 2.40
CA LEU A 195 14.51 -3.96 2.49
C LEU A 195 13.21 -4.79 2.50
N PHE A 196 12.35 -4.54 3.49
CA PHE A 196 10.95 -4.92 3.44
C PHE A 196 10.10 -3.65 3.38
N PHE A 197 9.23 -3.54 2.37
CA PHE A 197 8.34 -2.40 2.20
C PHE A 197 6.91 -2.90 2.01
N MET A 198 6.03 -2.62 2.97
CA MET A 198 4.61 -2.93 2.90
C MET A 198 3.76 -1.67 2.99
N VAL A 199 2.65 -1.63 2.24
CA VAL A 199 1.57 -0.66 2.45
C VAL A 199 0.29 -1.44 2.74
N GLU A 200 -0.34 -1.13 3.88
CA GLU A 200 -1.66 -1.63 4.25
C GLU A 200 -2.74 -0.61 3.83
N ILE A 201 -3.78 -1.08 3.13
CA ILE A 201 -4.86 -0.26 2.58
C ILE A 201 -6.13 -0.31 3.46
N GLY A 202 -6.20 -1.23 4.42
CA GLY A 202 -7.39 -1.45 5.24
C GLY A 202 -7.90 -0.20 5.93
N THR A 203 -7.00 0.62 6.48
CA THR A 203 -7.34 1.92 7.10
C THR A 203 -8.00 2.89 6.12
N ASP A 204 -7.57 2.92 4.86
CA ASP A 204 -8.24 3.73 3.82
C ASP A 204 -9.66 3.23 3.56
N ARG A 205 -9.88 1.92 3.54
CA ARG A 205 -11.23 1.35 3.36
C ARG A 205 -12.13 1.60 4.56
N ILE A 206 -11.60 1.52 5.78
CA ILE A 206 -12.31 1.93 6.99
C ILE A 206 -12.70 3.40 6.91
N HIS A 207 -11.78 4.30 6.55
CA HIS A 207 -12.11 5.70 6.46
C HIS A 207 -13.13 6.00 5.35
N HIS A 208 -13.01 5.39 4.16
CA HIS A 208 -14.04 5.55 3.15
C HIS A 208 -15.42 5.01 3.55
N GLY A 209 -15.47 3.92 4.31
CA GLY A 209 -16.71 3.27 4.72
C GLY A 209 -17.37 3.90 5.94
N PHE A 210 -16.57 4.42 6.87
CA PHE A 210 -17.02 4.70 8.24
C PHE A 210 -16.68 6.11 8.75
N TRP A 211 -16.00 6.96 7.97
CA TRP A 211 -15.55 8.28 8.46
C TRP A 211 -16.67 9.11 9.09
N HIS A 212 -17.85 9.11 8.48
CA HIS A 212 -18.96 9.91 8.98
C HIS A 212 -19.50 9.44 10.34
N PHE A 213 -19.21 8.22 10.80
CA PHE A 213 -19.56 7.78 12.15
C PHE A 213 -18.50 8.18 13.19
N LEU A 214 -17.31 8.62 12.74
CA LEU A 214 -16.16 8.94 13.57
C LEU A 214 -16.00 10.45 13.80
N ASP A 215 -16.43 11.25 12.83
CA ASP A 215 -16.19 12.69 12.73
C ASP A 215 -17.46 13.50 13.01
N PRO A 216 -17.63 14.07 14.23
CA PRO A 216 -18.79 14.88 14.59
C PRO A 216 -19.04 16.11 13.72
N GLU A 217 -18.03 16.56 12.97
CA GLU A 217 -18.15 17.69 12.04
C GLU A 217 -18.61 17.26 10.64
N HIS A 218 -18.68 15.95 10.38
CA HIS A 218 -19.12 15.44 9.09
C HIS A 218 -20.62 15.70 8.90
N ARG A 219 -21.02 16.17 7.71
CA ARG A 219 -22.43 16.53 7.38
C ARG A 219 -23.47 15.40 7.54
N LEU A 220 -23.02 14.17 7.77
CA LEU A 220 -23.84 12.94 7.89
C LEU A 220 -23.57 12.20 9.22
N TYR A 221 -22.98 12.85 10.23
CA TYR A 221 -22.71 12.25 11.54
C TYR A 221 -24.01 11.91 12.28
#